data_AF-A0A3D4IMW8-F1
#
_entry.id   AF-A0A3D4IMW8-F1
#
_cell.length_a   1.000
_cell.length_b   1.000
_cell.length_c   1.000
_cell.angle_alpha   90.00
_cell.angle_beta   90.00
_cell.angle_gamma   90.00
#
_symmetry.space_group_name_H-M   'P 1'
#
loop_
_entity.id
_entity.type
_entity.pdbx_description
1 polymer ?
#
loop_
_entity_poly.entity_id
_entity_poly.type
_entity_poly.pdbx_seq_one_letter_code
_entity_poly.pdbx_strand_id
1 'polypeptide(L)'
;TFYLAPGEKVSTAFELVNRSTLPLKLKAIASPQLSFDSSFNATLINNKPLEFKINKTLDAKASYSDPYWLKESHSLGLFTVNDKNMIGKPENDPAVTFEMKFELNGETLRYTIPLIYKWTDPVKGELWRPLEVVPPIALNLSESVVVFNDAKGKSISILAKSNSDNKINGNISLELPKGWRAEPAVQQVELSNRGQERTISFMIYPSDEETTSLMKVKAKIGDKVFDKSMQIIQYDHFPIQTLLPPAEAKLVRINLKKNGALVGYVQGAGDEIPAALRNMGYEVWEMKNDEVNTENLSKLDAVVLGIRALNTNERIQFFMPDLLAYVKKGGTLIVQYNTSGRLEIDQDKFSPYPISLSRDRVTDENSVVKILKPNHPALSVPNKISGKDFEGWVQERGLYFPDKWDAQFEALLATNDPGEDPVEGALLVSKYGEGYYVYTGLSFFRELPEGVPGAYKLFANLVSLSKSSKPVSQKIKSGK
;
A
#
# COMPACT_ATOMS: atom_id res chain seq x y z
N THR A 1 -10.36 -24.92 10.92
CA THR A 1 -10.07 -23.68 10.18
C THR A 1 -10.77 -22.53 10.88
N PHE A 2 -10.19 -21.34 10.86
CA PHE A 2 -10.82 -20.14 11.42
C PHE A 2 -11.72 -19.41 10.41
N TYR A 3 -11.65 -19.79 9.14
CA TYR A 3 -12.49 -19.24 8.08
C TYR A 3 -13.08 -20.33 7.18
N LEU A 4 -14.20 -20.04 6.54
CA LEU A 4 -14.87 -20.88 5.54
C LEU A 4 -15.62 -20.02 4.52
N ALA A 5 -15.98 -20.62 3.39
CA ALA A 5 -16.82 -19.97 2.38
C ALA A 5 -18.32 -20.26 2.60
N PRO A 6 -19.23 -19.40 2.11
CA PRO A 6 -20.67 -19.68 2.12
C PRO A 6 -21.00 -21.03 1.48
N GLY A 7 -21.89 -21.80 2.10
CA GLY A 7 -22.28 -23.13 1.62
C GLY A 7 -21.34 -24.27 2.02
N GLU A 8 -20.28 -24.00 2.78
CA GLU A 8 -19.37 -25.04 3.27
C GLU A 8 -19.82 -25.67 4.58
N LYS A 9 -19.32 -26.90 4.80
CA LYS A 9 -19.55 -27.62 6.05
C LYS A 9 -18.69 -27.03 7.16
N VAL A 10 -19.29 -26.85 8.33
CA VAL A 10 -18.63 -26.50 9.58
C VAL A 10 -18.89 -27.58 10.62
N SER A 11 -17.82 -28.04 11.26
CA SER A 11 -17.90 -28.92 12.43
C SER A 11 -17.78 -28.05 13.67
N THR A 12 -18.77 -28.11 14.56
CA THR A 12 -18.77 -27.32 15.79
C THR A 12 -18.80 -28.25 17.00
N ALA A 13 -17.98 -27.93 17.99
CA ALA A 13 -17.92 -28.63 19.26
C ALA A 13 -18.54 -27.76 20.36
N PHE A 14 -19.41 -28.36 21.16
CA PHE A 14 -20.00 -27.73 22.33
C PHE A 14 -19.39 -28.34 23.58
N GLU A 15 -19.07 -27.49 24.55
CA GLU A 15 -18.72 -27.84 25.92
C GLU A 15 -19.56 -26.96 26.85
N LEU A 16 -20.54 -27.56 27.52
CA LEU A 16 -21.44 -26.86 28.42
C LEU A 16 -21.17 -27.31 29.86
N VAL A 17 -20.74 -26.39 30.72
CA VAL A 17 -20.45 -26.69 32.12
C VAL A 17 -21.35 -25.87 33.04
N ASN A 18 -22.15 -26.56 33.85
CA ASN A 18 -22.89 -25.92 34.95
C ASN A 18 -22.00 -25.84 36.19
N ARG A 19 -21.51 -24.64 36.53
CA ARG A 19 -20.71 -24.41 37.74
C ARG A 19 -21.54 -24.08 38.98
N SER A 20 -22.86 -24.02 38.84
CA SER A 20 -23.79 -23.75 39.96
C SER A 20 -24.29 -25.06 40.58
N THR A 21 -24.74 -24.99 41.84
CA THR A 21 -25.42 -26.11 42.51
C THR A 21 -26.86 -26.28 42.07
N LEU A 22 -27.41 -25.32 41.31
CA LEU A 22 -28.79 -25.37 40.82
C LEU A 22 -28.89 -26.25 39.57
N PRO A 23 -29.96 -27.05 39.42
CA PRO A 23 -30.15 -27.91 38.26
C PRO A 23 -30.52 -27.07 37.04
N LEU A 24 -29.61 -26.98 36.08
CA LEU A 24 -29.84 -26.32 34.80
C LEU A 24 -30.11 -27.37 33.72
N LYS A 25 -31.22 -27.24 32.99
CA LYS A 25 -31.54 -28.16 31.88
C LYS A 25 -31.40 -27.46 30.54
N LEU A 26 -30.63 -28.02 29.62
CA LEU A 26 -30.59 -27.60 28.23
C LEU A 26 -31.86 -28.09 27.52
N LYS A 27 -32.61 -27.15 26.93
CA LYS A 27 -33.89 -27.40 26.24
C LYS A 27 -33.82 -27.26 24.74
N ALA A 28 -33.01 -26.33 24.23
CA ALA A 28 -32.85 -26.15 22.80
C ALA A 28 -31.52 -25.47 22.47
N ILE A 29 -31.01 -25.73 21.27
CA ILE A 29 -29.97 -24.94 20.64
C ILE A 29 -30.40 -24.66 19.20
N ALA A 30 -30.30 -23.40 18.79
CA ALA A 30 -30.58 -22.98 17.43
C ALA A 30 -29.48 -22.07 16.88
N SER A 31 -29.19 -22.21 15.59
CA SER A 31 -28.34 -21.32 14.81
C SER A 31 -28.97 -21.10 13.44
N PRO A 32 -29.55 -19.91 13.19
CA PRO A 32 -30.14 -19.57 11.89
C PRO A 32 -29.14 -19.69 10.74
N GLN A 33 -27.88 -19.28 10.98
CA GLN A 33 -26.84 -19.26 9.93
C GLN A 33 -26.42 -20.67 9.49
N LEU A 34 -26.72 -21.69 10.28
CA LEU A 34 -26.42 -23.10 9.99
C LEU A 34 -27.68 -23.93 9.72
N SER A 35 -28.86 -23.30 9.63
CA SER A 35 -30.16 -23.97 9.59
C SER A 35 -30.28 -25.07 10.65
N PHE A 36 -29.80 -24.77 11.86
CA PHE A 36 -29.81 -25.69 12.98
C PHE A 36 -30.87 -25.25 13.99
N ASP A 37 -31.80 -26.15 14.30
CA ASP A 37 -32.75 -26.01 15.39
C ASP A 37 -32.97 -27.41 15.95
N SER A 38 -32.70 -27.60 17.24
CA SER A 38 -32.82 -28.90 17.88
C SER A 38 -33.24 -28.75 19.33
N SER A 39 -34.19 -29.57 19.73
CA SER A 39 -34.59 -29.73 21.12
C SER A 39 -33.64 -30.66 21.85
N PHE A 40 -33.43 -30.36 23.12
CA PHE A 40 -32.61 -31.13 24.05
C PHE A 40 -33.42 -31.40 25.31
N ASN A 41 -33.08 -32.50 25.98
CA ASN A 41 -33.60 -32.80 27.31
C ASN A 41 -32.44 -33.27 28.19
N ALA A 42 -31.43 -32.42 28.33
CA ALA A 42 -30.19 -32.74 29.04
C ALA A 42 -30.07 -31.92 30.32
N THR A 43 -29.90 -32.59 31.46
CA THR A 43 -29.59 -31.91 32.73
C THR A 43 -28.08 -31.72 32.83
N LEU A 44 -27.63 -30.48 33.03
CA LEU A 44 -26.22 -30.16 33.22
C LEU A 44 -25.82 -30.43 34.67
N ILE A 45 -25.05 -31.50 34.87
CA ILE A 45 -24.55 -31.91 36.18
C ILE A 45 -23.49 -30.90 36.66
N ASN A 46 -23.53 -30.56 37.96
CA ASN A 46 -22.57 -29.65 38.57
C ASN A 46 -21.13 -30.07 38.27
N ASN A 47 -20.35 -29.14 37.70
CA ASN A 47 -18.93 -29.29 37.36
C ASN A 47 -18.60 -30.50 36.47
N LYS A 48 -19.57 -31.03 35.70
CA LYS A 48 -19.32 -32.04 34.66
C LYS A 48 -19.70 -31.47 33.29
N PRO A 49 -18.77 -31.46 32.30
CA PRO A 49 -19.07 -30.96 30.98
C PRO A 49 -20.07 -31.88 30.25
N LEU A 50 -21.02 -31.26 29.56
CA LEU A 50 -21.78 -31.91 28.48
C LEU A 50 -21.11 -31.55 27.15
N GLU A 51 -20.59 -32.55 26.47
CA GLU A 51 -19.85 -32.40 25.22
C GLU A 51 -20.54 -33.11 24.07
N PHE A 52 -20.63 -32.44 22.92
CA PHE A 52 -21.09 -33.04 21.68
C PHE A 52 -20.62 -32.22 20.48
N LYS A 53 -20.72 -32.80 19.29
CA LYS A 53 -20.40 -32.14 18.03
C LYS A 53 -21.59 -32.15 17.09
N ILE A 54 -21.71 -31.10 16.30
CA ILE A 54 -22.62 -31.09 15.15
C ILE A 54 -21.83 -30.77 13.88
N ASN A 55 -22.31 -31.28 12.76
CA ASN A 55 -21.79 -30.95 11.43
C ASN A 55 -22.95 -30.35 10.65
N LYS A 56 -22.81 -29.08 10.26
CA LYS A 56 -23.84 -28.34 9.53
C LYS A 56 -23.20 -27.58 8.38
N THR A 57 -24.04 -27.08 7.49
CA THR A 57 -23.61 -26.29 6.34
C THR A 57 -23.94 -24.84 6.62
N LEU A 58 -22.96 -23.96 6.43
CA LEU A 58 -23.17 -22.52 6.48
C LEU A 58 -24.10 -22.10 5.35
N ASP A 59 -25.02 -21.17 5.62
CA ASP A 59 -25.88 -20.60 4.58
C ASP A 59 -25.06 -20.17 3.35
N ALA A 60 -25.49 -20.59 2.16
CA ALA A 60 -24.88 -20.22 0.89
C ALA A 60 -25.00 -18.72 0.57
N LYS A 61 -25.82 -17.98 1.33
CA LYS A 61 -25.99 -16.52 1.28
C LYS A 61 -25.31 -15.78 2.43
N ALA A 62 -24.52 -16.46 3.26
CA ALA A 62 -23.79 -15.81 4.35
C ALA A 62 -22.94 -14.64 3.82
N SER A 63 -23.03 -13.50 4.49
CA SER A 63 -22.18 -12.34 4.19
C SER A 63 -20.75 -12.60 4.63
N TYR A 64 -19.79 -11.99 3.93
CA TYR A 64 -18.39 -12.04 4.32
C TYR A 64 -18.14 -11.24 5.61
N SER A 65 -17.08 -11.61 6.32
CA SER A 65 -16.71 -11.06 7.63
C SER A 65 -15.70 -9.92 7.55
N ASP A 66 -15.54 -9.27 6.39
CA ASP A 66 -14.72 -8.06 6.29
C ASP A 66 -15.26 -6.93 7.18
N PRO A 67 -14.39 -6.07 7.76
CA PRO A 67 -14.83 -5.00 8.65
C PRO A 67 -15.89 -4.12 8.00
N TYR A 68 -17.02 -3.92 8.68
CA TYR A 68 -18.19 -3.25 8.09
C TYR A 68 -17.89 -1.83 7.57
N TRP A 69 -16.89 -1.15 8.15
CA TRP A 69 -16.48 0.19 7.75
C TRP A 69 -15.53 0.24 6.54
N LEU A 70 -14.97 -0.91 6.11
CA LEU A 70 -14.11 -1.03 4.93
C LEU A 70 -14.78 -1.76 3.77
N LYS A 71 -16.05 -2.16 3.93
CA LYS A 71 -16.78 -2.95 2.94
C LYS A 71 -17.08 -2.15 1.67
N GLU A 72 -17.43 -0.88 1.84
CA GLU A 72 -17.83 0.02 0.75
C GLU A 72 -16.70 0.98 0.41
N SER A 73 -16.64 1.40 -0.86
CA SER A 73 -15.76 2.49 -1.27
C SER A 73 -16.12 3.77 -0.52
N HIS A 74 -15.11 4.52 -0.12
CA HIS A 74 -15.28 5.66 0.77
C HIS A 74 -14.36 6.82 0.38
N SER A 75 -14.75 8.04 0.75
CA SER A 75 -13.93 9.22 0.50
C SER A 75 -12.76 9.28 1.47
N LEU A 76 -11.89 10.27 1.29
CA LEU A 76 -10.84 10.55 2.26
C LEU A 76 -11.47 10.93 3.61
N GLY A 77 -10.92 10.40 4.71
CA GLY A 77 -11.28 10.75 6.08
C GLY A 77 -12.64 10.27 6.58
N LEU A 78 -13.49 9.66 5.75
CA LEU A 78 -14.82 9.20 6.11
C LEU A 78 -15.08 7.81 5.54
N PHE A 79 -15.62 6.90 6.37
CA PHE A 79 -16.07 5.58 5.93
C PHE A 79 -17.51 5.61 5.46
N THR A 80 -17.81 4.85 4.40
CA THR A 80 -19.19 4.66 3.92
C THR A 80 -19.81 3.46 4.63
N VAL A 81 -20.78 3.71 5.51
CA VAL A 81 -21.52 2.65 6.22
C VAL A 81 -23.01 2.79 5.94
N ASN A 82 -23.52 1.92 5.06
CA ASN A 82 -24.92 1.97 4.61
C ASN A 82 -25.91 1.47 5.68
N ASP A 83 -25.51 0.50 6.51
CA ASP A 83 -26.34 0.02 7.62
C ASP A 83 -26.10 0.86 8.87
N LYS A 84 -27.07 1.70 9.21
CA LYS A 84 -26.99 2.59 10.38
C LYS A 84 -26.87 1.84 11.70
N ASN A 85 -27.33 0.58 11.79
CA ASN A 85 -27.22 -0.21 13.02
C ASN A 85 -25.79 -0.67 13.31
N MET A 86 -24.90 -0.60 12.31
CA MET A 86 -23.48 -0.92 12.48
C MET A 86 -22.68 0.29 12.97
N ILE A 87 -23.17 1.52 12.80
CA ILE A 87 -22.46 2.73 13.21
C ILE A 87 -22.30 2.74 14.74
N GLY A 88 -21.05 2.82 15.20
CA GLY A 88 -20.69 2.85 16.62
C GLY A 88 -20.43 1.48 17.24
N LYS A 89 -20.63 0.37 16.50
CA LYS A 89 -20.17 -0.94 16.97
C LYS A 89 -18.65 -1.01 16.93
N PRO A 90 -17.99 -1.61 17.94
CA PRO A 90 -16.54 -1.75 17.93
C PRO A 90 -16.06 -2.79 16.90
N GLU A 91 -16.88 -3.81 16.62
CA GLU A 91 -16.57 -4.93 15.74
C GLU A 91 -17.81 -5.38 14.95
N ASN A 92 -17.60 -6.26 13.97
CA ASN A 92 -18.68 -6.94 13.25
C ASN A 92 -19.51 -7.82 14.19
N ASP A 93 -20.79 -8.03 13.85
CA ASP A 93 -21.56 -9.10 14.47
C ASP A 93 -20.94 -10.47 14.10
N PRO A 94 -20.95 -11.46 15.02
CA PRO A 94 -20.39 -12.78 14.73
C PRO A 94 -21.08 -13.43 13.52
N ALA A 95 -20.29 -14.04 12.64
CA ALA A 95 -20.81 -14.66 11.43
C ALA A 95 -21.74 -15.85 11.70
N VAL A 96 -21.55 -16.55 12.82
CA VAL A 96 -22.39 -17.64 13.29
C VAL A 96 -22.62 -17.47 14.78
N THR A 97 -23.88 -17.56 15.18
CA THR A 97 -24.31 -17.50 16.58
C THR A 97 -25.16 -18.72 16.94
N PHE A 98 -25.09 -19.15 18.19
CA PHE A 98 -25.97 -20.16 18.76
C PHE A 98 -26.80 -19.55 19.88
N GLU A 99 -28.13 -19.53 19.72
CA GLU A 99 -29.06 -19.27 20.82
C GLU A 99 -29.33 -20.59 21.55
N MET A 100 -29.08 -20.60 22.85
CA MET A 100 -29.33 -21.73 23.74
C MET A 100 -30.46 -21.38 24.70
N LYS A 101 -31.40 -22.31 24.86
CA LYS A 101 -32.48 -22.21 25.84
C LYS A 101 -32.22 -23.16 26.99
N PHE A 102 -32.16 -22.63 28.19
CA PHE A 102 -32.03 -23.38 29.43
C PHE A 102 -33.29 -23.23 30.29
N GLU A 103 -33.64 -24.27 31.03
CA GLU A 103 -34.66 -24.23 32.08
C GLU A 103 -33.97 -24.25 33.45
N LEU A 104 -34.32 -23.28 34.29
CA LEU A 104 -33.87 -23.16 35.67
C LEU A 104 -35.09 -22.87 36.56
N ASN A 105 -35.42 -23.79 37.47
CA ASN A 105 -36.57 -23.66 38.38
C ASN A 105 -37.91 -23.33 37.67
N GLY A 106 -38.10 -23.84 36.45
CA GLY A 106 -39.31 -23.59 35.64
C GLY A 106 -39.24 -22.35 34.74
N GLU A 107 -38.24 -21.49 34.94
CA GLU A 107 -38.00 -20.31 34.10
C GLU A 107 -37.11 -20.63 32.90
N THR A 108 -37.37 -19.97 31.77
CA THR A 108 -36.55 -20.13 30.55
C THR A 108 -35.51 -19.02 30.45
N LEU A 109 -34.24 -19.41 30.46
CA LEU A 109 -33.10 -18.54 30.21
C LEU A 109 -32.65 -18.69 28.76
N ARG A 110 -32.35 -17.56 28.11
CA ARG A 110 -31.76 -17.53 26.77
C ARG A 110 -30.35 -16.99 26.83
N TYR A 111 -29.43 -17.67 26.15
CA TYR A 111 -28.04 -17.25 26.06
C TYR A 111 -27.52 -17.42 24.65
N THR A 112 -26.95 -16.37 24.09
CA THR A 112 -26.41 -16.36 22.73
C THR A 112 -24.91 -16.31 22.77
N ILE A 113 -24.25 -17.27 22.10
CA ILE A 113 -22.79 -17.32 21.99
C ILE A 113 -22.34 -17.30 20.53
N PRO A 114 -21.21 -16.66 20.21
CA PRO A 114 -20.60 -16.76 18.89
C PRO A 114 -19.93 -18.12 18.69
N LEU A 115 -19.86 -18.57 17.45
CA LEU A 115 -18.93 -19.63 17.06
C LEU A 115 -17.52 -19.04 16.94
N ILE A 116 -16.59 -19.61 17.69
CA ILE A 116 -15.18 -19.20 17.73
C ILE A 116 -14.27 -20.34 17.28
N TYR A 117 -13.11 -19.98 16.76
CA TYR A 117 -11.99 -20.90 16.54
C TYR A 117 -11.00 -20.75 17.69
N LYS A 118 -10.71 -21.86 18.38
CA LYS A 118 -9.73 -21.94 19.47
C LYS A 118 -8.52 -22.77 19.04
N TRP A 119 -7.33 -22.39 19.49
CA TRP A 119 -6.11 -23.18 19.33
C TRP A 119 -5.14 -22.92 20.49
N THR A 120 -4.16 -23.81 20.66
CA THR A 120 -3.11 -23.64 21.64
C THR A 120 -1.82 -23.20 20.94
N ASP A 121 -1.25 -22.10 21.42
CA ASP A 121 0.08 -21.64 21.06
C ASP A 121 1.08 -22.06 22.16
N PRO A 122 2.24 -22.64 21.82
CA PRO A 122 3.22 -23.10 22.81
C PRO A 122 3.75 -22.01 23.74
N VAL A 123 3.71 -20.74 23.32
CA VAL A 123 4.22 -19.59 24.07
C VAL A 123 3.08 -18.81 24.70
N LYS A 124 1.99 -18.57 23.96
CA LYS A 124 0.88 -17.70 24.37
C LYS A 124 -0.27 -18.45 25.07
N GLY A 125 -0.26 -19.78 25.07
CA GLY A 125 -1.32 -20.59 25.67
C GLY A 125 -2.57 -20.67 24.79
N GLU A 126 -3.76 -20.68 25.39
CA GLU A 126 -5.03 -20.73 24.65
C GLU A 126 -5.29 -19.40 23.94
N LEU A 127 -5.39 -19.46 22.62
CA LEU A 127 -5.78 -18.36 21.77
C LEU A 127 -7.11 -18.66 21.10
N TRP A 128 -7.83 -17.61 20.74
CA TRP A 128 -9.09 -17.73 20.04
C TRP A 128 -9.30 -16.56 19.10
N ARG A 129 -10.16 -16.78 18.10
CA ARG A 129 -10.68 -15.73 17.21
C ARG A 129 -12.09 -16.07 16.74
N PRO A 130 -12.88 -15.07 16.29
CA PRO A 130 -14.16 -15.33 15.64
C PRO A 130 -14.00 -16.24 14.42
N LEU A 131 -15.04 -17.03 14.13
CA LEU A 131 -15.15 -17.68 12.83
C LEU A 131 -15.48 -16.65 11.76
N GLU A 132 -14.73 -16.67 10.66
CA GLU A 132 -14.87 -15.71 9.57
C GLU A 132 -15.43 -16.36 8.30
N VAL A 133 -16.29 -15.64 7.59
CA VAL A 133 -16.80 -16.04 6.28
C VAL A 133 -16.04 -15.25 5.22
N VAL A 134 -15.44 -15.96 4.27
CA VAL A 134 -14.58 -15.39 3.22
C VAL A 134 -15.02 -15.88 1.84
N PRO A 135 -14.68 -15.19 0.74
CA PRO A 135 -14.93 -15.72 -0.60
C PRO A 135 -14.20 -17.07 -0.78
N PRO A 136 -14.78 -18.02 -1.55
CA PRO A 136 -14.18 -19.33 -1.80
C PRO A 136 -12.84 -19.25 -2.52
N ILE A 137 -12.58 -18.17 -3.24
CA ILE A 137 -11.30 -17.85 -3.87
C ILE A 137 -10.91 -16.43 -3.50
N ALA A 138 -9.64 -16.23 -3.15
CA ALA A 138 -9.03 -14.91 -3.01
C ALA A 138 -8.07 -14.64 -4.18
N LEU A 139 -8.07 -13.41 -4.68
CA LEU A 139 -7.27 -12.97 -5.82
C LEU A 139 -6.32 -11.86 -5.35
N ASN A 140 -5.09 -12.20 -5.00
CA ASN A 140 -4.11 -11.25 -4.48
C ASN A 140 -3.17 -10.78 -5.60
N LEU A 141 -3.13 -9.47 -5.87
CA LEU A 141 -2.17 -8.89 -6.82
C LEU A 141 -0.82 -8.70 -6.14
N SER A 142 0.27 -8.85 -6.91
CA SER A 142 1.63 -8.56 -6.42
C SER A 142 1.89 -7.06 -6.25
N GLU A 143 1.15 -6.22 -6.98
CA GLU A 143 1.33 -4.77 -7.03
C GLU A 143 -0.05 -4.09 -6.95
N SER A 144 -0.19 -3.08 -6.08
CA SER A 144 -1.39 -2.24 -5.99
C SER A 144 -1.39 -1.09 -7.00
N VAL A 145 -0.21 -0.72 -7.50
CA VAL A 145 0.00 0.35 -8.50
C VAL A 145 1.00 -0.12 -9.54
N VAL A 146 0.63 -0.04 -10.81
CA VAL A 146 1.46 -0.47 -11.95
C VAL A 146 1.64 0.71 -12.90
N VAL A 147 2.88 1.16 -13.04
CA VAL A 147 3.24 2.32 -13.86
C VAL A 147 3.81 1.89 -15.20
N PHE A 148 3.31 2.45 -16.29
CA PHE A 148 3.73 2.25 -17.67
C PHE A 148 4.31 3.55 -18.23
N ASN A 149 5.62 3.58 -18.47
CA ASN A 149 6.31 4.77 -19.00
C ASN A 149 6.20 4.88 -20.53
N ASP A 150 5.89 3.78 -21.19
CA ASP A 150 5.79 3.66 -22.63
C ASP A 150 4.69 2.63 -22.98
N ALA A 151 4.55 2.32 -24.27
CA ALA A 151 3.54 1.38 -24.77
C ALA A 151 3.92 -0.10 -24.57
N LYS A 152 5.03 -0.42 -23.89
CA LYS A 152 5.46 -1.82 -23.71
C LYS A 152 4.57 -2.53 -22.70
N GLY A 153 4.34 -3.81 -22.97
CA GLY A 153 3.60 -4.67 -22.05
C GLY A 153 4.40 -4.92 -20.75
N LYS A 154 3.68 -5.04 -19.64
CA LYS A 154 4.22 -5.50 -18.35
C LYS A 154 3.47 -6.74 -17.90
N SER A 155 4.21 -7.69 -17.33
CA SER A 155 3.61 -8.87 -16.73
C SER A 155 3.14 -8.54 -15.32
N ILE A 156 1.87 -8.83 -15.02
CA ILE A 156 1.30 -8.75 -13.68
C ILE A 156 0.99 -10.16 -13.21
N SER A 157 1.35 -10.46 -11.97
CA SER A 157 1.08 -11.74 -11.33
C SER A 157 -0.04 -11.62 -10.30
N ILE A 158 -0.93 -12.61 -10.31
CA ILE A 158 -2.07 -12.73 -9.43
C ILE A 158 -1.98 -14.08 -8.74
N LEU A 159 -1.95 -14.08 -7.42
CA LEU A 159 -2.02 -15.28 -6.60
C LEU A 159 -3.49 -15.62 -6.37
N ALA A 160 -3.97 -16.67 -7.04
CA ALA A 160 -5.27 -17.26 -6.78
C ALA A 160 -5.15 -18.27 -5.64
N LYS A 161 -5.83 -18.01 -4.52
CA LYS A 161 -5.82 -18.87 -3.34
C LYS A 161 -7.19 -19.45 -3.05
N SER A 162 -7.27 -20.77 -2.85
CA SER A 162 -8.51 -21.40 -2.43
C SER A 162 -8.75 -21.21 -0.95
N ASN A 163 -9.94 -20.72 -0.61
CA ASN A 163 -10.49 -20.68 0.74
C ASN A 163 -11.61 -21.71 0.91
N SER A 164 -11.67 -22.72 0.05
CA SER A 164 -12.70 -23.75 0.07
C SER A 164 -12.08 -25.14 0.07
N ASP A 165 -12.74 -26.08 0.78
CA ASP A 165 -12.43 -27.50 0.71
C ASP A 165 -13.05 -28.16 -0.53
N ASN A 166 -13.97 -27.47 -1.21
CA ASN A 166 -14.51 -27.91 -2.49
C ASN A 166 -13.54 -27.57 -3.61
N LYS A 167 -13.50 -28.43 -4.63
CA LYS A 167 -12.76 -28.18 -5.86
C LYS A 167 -13.29 -26.93 -6.57
N ILE A 168 -12.39 -26.01 -6.88
CA ILE A 168 -12.64 -24.80 -7.64
C ILE A 168 -12.11 -25.00 -9.05
N ASN A 169 -13.00 -24.91 -10.03
CA ASN A 169 -12.68 -24.84 -11.44
C ASN A 169 -13.29 -23.55 -12.00
N GLY A 170 -12.48 -22.67 -12.57
CA GLY A 170 -12.97 -21.39 -13.05
C GLY A 170 -12.03 -20.69 -14.02
N ASN A 171 -12.44 -19.50 -14.40
CA ASN A 171 -11.72 -18.61 -15.30
C ASN A 171 -11.40 -17.31 -14.59
N ILE A 172 -10.15 -16.87 -14.66
CA ILE A 172 -9.71 -15.56 -14.18
C ILE A 172 -9.50 -14.65 -15.38
N SER A 173 -10.00 -13.42 -15.29
CA SER A 173 -9.88 -12.38 -16.32
C SER A 173 -9.69 -11.01 -15.69
N LEU A 174 -9.23 -10.06 -16.49
CA LEU A 174 -9.02 -8.67 -16.08
C LEU A 174 -10.10 -7.78 -16.71
N GLU A 175 -10.76 -6.97 -15.89
CA GLU A 175 -11.51 -5.82 -16.36
C GLU A 175 -10.54 -4.65 -16.48
N LEU A 176 -10.33 -4.20 -17.72
CA LEU A 176 -9.37 -3.16 -18.07
C LEU A 176 -10.08 -1.90 -18.57
N PRO A 177 -9.47 -0.72 -18.39
CA PRO A 177 -9.95 0.53 -18.99
C PRO A 177 -9.93 0.46 -20.52
N LYS A 178 -10.70 1.34 -21.17
CA LYS A 178 -10.80 1.41 -22.63
C LYS A 178 -9.42 1.61 -23.25
N GLY A 179 -9.11 0.83 -24.28
CA GLY A 179 -7.85 0.90 -25.04
C GLY A 179 -6.70 0.06 -24.45
N TRP A 180 -6.87 -0.48 -23.24
CA TRP A 180 -5.91 -1.42 -22.65
C TRP A 180 -6.28 -2.86 -23.02
N ARG A 181 -5.29 -3.74 -23.01
CA ARG A 181 -5.49 -5.17 -23.31
C ARG A 181 -4.61 -6.06 -22.46
N ALA A 182 -5.08 -7.28 -22.23
CA ALA A 182 -4.32 -8.33 -21.55
C ALA A 182 -4.14 -9.56 -22.45
N GLU A 183 -2.99 -10.20 -22.32
CA GLU A 183 -2.68 -11.48 -22.97
C GLU A 183 -2.22 -12.52 -21.96
N PRO A 184 -2.84 -13.71 -21.91
CA PRO A 184 -4.12 -14.02 -22.58
C PRO A 184 -5.29 -13.22 -21.95
N ALA A 185 -6.42 -13.10 -22.64
CA ALA A 185 -7.57 -12.37 -22.08
C ALA A 185 -8.22 -13.09 -20.86
N VAL A 186 -8.06 -14.42 -20.79
CA VAL A 186 -8.61 -15.29 -19.75
C VAL A 186 -7.60 -16.40 -19.45
N GLN A 187 -7.49 -16.77 -18.18
CA GLN A 187 -6.68 -17.89 -17.68
C GLN A 187 -7.56 -18.87 -16.91
N GLN A 188 -7.39 -20.17 -17.16
CA GLN A 188 -8.08 -21.20 -16.37
C GLN A 188 -7.37 -21.41 -15.03
N VAL A 189 -8.17 -21.63 -13.98
CA VAL A 189 -7.69 -21.95 -12.64
C VAL A 189 -8.39 -23.20 -12.12
N GLU A 190 -7.60 -24.09 -11.55
CA GLU A 190 -8.05 -25.30 -10.87
C GLU A 190 -7.34 -25.38 -9.52
N LEU A 191 -8.12 -25.40 -8.44
CA LEU A 191 -7.64 -25.53 -7.06
C LEU A 191 -8.49 -26.60 -6.38
N SER A 192 -7.86 -27.65 -5.88
CA SER A 192 -8.52 -28.84 -5.34
C SER A 192 -8.70 -28.78 -3.83
N ASN A 193 -7.86 -28.04 -3.11
CA ASN A 193 -7.86 -28.04 -1.64
C ASN A 193 -7.82 -26.60 -1.09
N ARG A 194 -8.35 -26.42 0.12
CA ARG A 194 -8.19 -25.19 0.90
C ARG A 194 -6.71 -24.88 1.09
N GLY A 195 -6.36 -23.62 0.93
CA GLY A 195 -4.98 -23.14 1.03
C GLY A 195 -4.13 -23.44 -0.20
N GLN A 196 -4.63 -24.18 -1.19
CA GLN A 196 -3.90 -24.33 -2.45
C GLN A 196 -3.84 -22.98 -3.16
N GLU A 197 -2.66 -22.69 -3.69
CA GLU A 197 -2.33 -21.45 -4.37
C GLU A 197 -1.88 -21.74 -5.81
N ARG A 198 -2.20 -20.82 -6.72
CA ARG A 198 -1.68 -20.81 -8.08
C ARG A 198 -1.40 -19.37 -8.52
N THR A 199 -0.17 -19.12 -8.93
CA THR A 199 0.19 -17.85 -9.55
C THR A 199 -0.23 -17.87 -11.02
N ILE A 200 -0.91 -16.82 -11.44
CA ILE A 200 -1.41 -16.61 -12.80
C ILE A 200 -0.86 -15.28 -13.27
N SER A 201 -0.32 -15.25 -14.48
CA SER A 201 0.27 -14.04 -15.05
C SER A 201 -0.48 -13.59 -16.29
N PHE A 202 -0.63 -12.27 -16.41
CA PHE A 202 -1.17 -11.58 -17.57
C PHE A 202 -0.13 -10.59 -18.08
N MET A 203 0.09 -10.55 -19.39
CA MET A 203 0.82 -9.45 -20.03
C MET A 203 -0.18 -8.34 -20.32
N ILE A 204 -0.03 -7.19 -19.67
CA ILE A 204 -0.91 -6.03 -19.86
C ILE A 204 -0.21 -5.02 -20.74
N TYR A 205 -0.91 -4.52 -21.75
CA TYR A 205 -0.43 -3.47 -22.64
C TYR A 205 -1.30 -2.23 -22.43
N PRO A 206 -0.67 -1.06 -22.22
CA PRO A 206 -1.38 0.18 -21.96
C PRO A 206 -1.99 0.78 -23.22
N SER A 207 -2.88 1.74 -23.05
CA SER A 207 -3.28 2.65 -24.12
C SER A 207 -2.12 3.56 -24.56
N ASP A 208 -2.26 4.16 -25.74
CA ASP A 208 -1.32 5.18 -26.22
C ASP A 208 -1.39 6.48 -25.39
N GLU A 209 -2.60 6.83 -24.92
CA GLU A 209 -2.87 8.03 -24.13
C GLU A 209 -2.41 7.89 -22.67
N GLU A 210 -1.95 9.00 -22.09
CA GLU A 210 -1.71 9.09 -20.65
C GLU A 210 -3.04 8.93 -19.89
N THR A 211 -3.08 8.02 -18.92
CA THR A 211 -4.28 7.76 -18.14
C THR A 211 -3.94 7.20 -16.77
N THR A 212 -4.82 7.46 -15.80
CA THR A 212 -4.81 6.82 -14.49
C THR A 212 -6.17 6.17 -14.31
N SER A 213 -6.19 4.87 -14.06
CA SER A 213 -7.42 4.07 -14.02
C SER A 213 -7.27 2.87 -13.09
N LEU A 214 -8.36 2.17 -12.83
CA LEU A 214 -8.36 0.94 -12.06
C LEU A 214 -8.53 -0.27 -12.98
N MET A 215 -7.76 -1.31 -12.72
CA MET A 215 -7.99 -2.66 -13.23
C MET A 215 -8.58 -3.52 -12.13
N LYS A 216 -9.59 -4.32 -12.46
CA LYS A 216 -10.18 -5.28 -11.53
C LYS A 216 -9.92 -6.71 -11.98
N VAL A 217 -9.60 -7.57 -11.04
CA VAL A 217 -9.45 -9.01 -11.28
C VAL A 217 -10.76 -9.70 -10.96
N LYS A 218 -11.23 -10.55 -11.87
CA LYS A 218 -12.47 -11.32 -11.71
C LYS A 218 -12.20 -12.80 -11.89
N ALA A 219 -12.67 -13.61 -10.95
CA ALA A 219 -12.76 -15.06 -11.07
C ALA A 219 -14.21 -15.47 -11.29
N LYS A 220 -14.51 -16.08 -12.44
CA LYS A 220 -15.80 -16.69 -12.73
C LYS A 220 -15.74 -18.19 -12.41
N ILE A 221 -16.55 -18.61 -11.43
CA ILE A 221 -16.68 -20.02 -11.00
C ILE A 221 -18.16 -20.39 -11.09
N GLY A 222 -18.51 -21.24 -12.05
CA GLY A 222 -19.91 -21.45 -12.44
C GLY A 222 -20.57 -20.13 -12.87
N ASP A 223 -21.70 -19.81 -12.25
CA ASP A 223 -22.45 -18.57 -12.51
C ASP A 223 -22.07 -17.40 -11.58
N LYS A 224 -21.15 -17.61 -10.64
CA LYS A 224 -20.72 -16.58 -9.68
C LYS A 224 -19.42 -15.92 -10.12
N VAL A 225 -19.30 -14.63 -9.81
CA VAL A 225 -18.10 -13.83 -10.00
C VAL A 225 -17.56 -13.44 -8.62
N PHE A 226 -16.25 -13.60 -8.44
CA PHE A 226 -15.52 -13.21 -7.24
C PHE A 226 -14.41 -12.23 -7.63
N ASP A 227 -14.26 -11.17 -6.84
CA ASP A 227 -13.41 -10.02 -7.14
C ASP A 227 -12.75 -9.46 -5.88
N LYS A 228 -12.51 -10.33 -4.89
CA LYS A 228 -11.93 -9.95 -3.59
C LYS A 228 -10.53 -10.56 -3.42
N SER A 229 -9.63 -9.79 -2.83
CA SER A 229 -8.39 -10.30 -2.25
C SER A 229 -8.63 -10.75 -0.81
N MET A 230 -7.63 -11.39 -0.20
CA MET A 230 -7.64 -11.68 1.23
C MET A 230 -6.30 -11.27 1.84
N GLN A 231 -6.35 -10.43 2.88
CA GLN A 231 -5.17 -9.99 3.63
C GLN A 231 -5.38 -10.34 5.10
N ILE A 232 -4.39 -10.99 5.71
CA ILE A 232 -4.39 -11.28 7.13
C ILE A 232 -3.38 -10.35 7.78
N ILE A 233 -3.87 -9.48 8.66
CA ILE A 233 -3.03 -8.59 9.44
C ILE A 233 -2.86 -9.20 10.83
N GLN A 234 -1.63 -9.58 11.16
CA GLN A 234 -1.31 -10.29 12.39
C GLN A 234 -0.04 -9.72 13.00
N TYR A 235 -0.21 -9.00 14.12
CA TYR A 235 0.88 -8.54 14.97
C TYR A 235 0.57 -8.91 16.42
N ASP A 236 1.61 -8.95 17.26
CA ASP A 236 1.44 -9.38 18.65
C ASP A 236 0.64 -8.41 19.52
N HIS A 237 0.52 -7.14 19.10
CA HIS A 237 -0.06 -6.06 19.91
C HIS A 237 -1.53 -5.74 19.59
N PHE A 238 -2.18 -6.45 18.64
CA PHE A 238 -3.63 -6.33 18.40
C PHE A 238 -4.24 -7.61 17.83
N PRO A 239 -5.58 -7.79 17.92
CA PRO A 239 -6.25 -8.99 17.41
C PRO A 239 -6.06 -9.18 15.90
N ILE A 240 -5.93 -10.43 15.45
CA ILE A 240 -5.78 -10.76 14.02
C ILE A 240 -6.97 -10.20 13.24
N GLN A 241 -6.70 -9.46 12.16
CA GLN A 241 -7.72 -8.92 11.27
C GLN A 241 -7.66 -9.63 9.92
N THR A 242 -8.84 -9.95 9.37
CA THR A 242 -8.99 -10.45 8.00
C THR A 242 -9.65 -9.36 7.16
N LEU A 243 -8.94 -8.82 6.18
CA LEU A 243 -9.46 -7.84 5.24
C LEU A 243 -9.75 -8.49 3.89
N LEU A 244 -10.86 -8.08 3.27
CA LEU A 244 -11.27 -8.52 1.95
C LEU A 244 -11.43 -7.32 1.00
N PRO A 245 -10.33 -6.60 0.69
CA PRO A 245 -10.40 -5.50 -0.27
C PRO A 245 -10.77 -6.03 -1.66
N PRO A 246 -11.34 -5.20 -2.54
CA PRO A 246 -11.46 -5.53 -3.95
C PRO A 246 -10.10 -5.93 -4.53
N ALA A 247 -10.09 -6.95 -5.39
CA ALA A 247 -8.92 -7.39 -6.13
C ALA A 247 -8.69 -6.44 -7.31
N GLU A 248 -8.09 -5.28 -7.02
CA GLU A 248 -7.84 -4.25 -8.01
C GLU A 248 -6.45 -3.64 -7.89
N ALA A 249 -5.96 -3.05 -8.97
CA ALA A 249 -4.74 -2.25 -8.98
C ALA A 249 -4.93 -1.00 -9.83
N LYS A 250 -4.23 0.07 -9.44
CA LYS A 250 -4.15 1.32 -10.19
C LYS A 250 -3.20 1.14 -11.37
N LEU A 251 -3.69 1.35 -12.56
CA LEU A 251 -2.91 1.38 -13.79
C LEU A 251 -2.61 2.83 -14.16
N VAL A 252 -1.33 3.15 -14.28
CA VAL A 252 -0.86 4.51 -14.57
C VAL A 252 -0.04 4.49 -15.86
N ARG A 253 -0.53 5.13 -16.91
CA ARG A 253 0.19 5.33 -18.17
C ARG A 253 0.70 6.77 -18.23
N ILE A 254 2.01 6.92 -18.33
CA ILE A 254 2.72 8.20 -18.35
C ILE A 254 3.66 8.20 -19.55
N ASN A 255 3.71 9.25 -20.37
CA ASN A 255 4.74 9.45 -21.39
C ASN A 255 5.99 10.03 -20.72
N LEU A 256 6.63 9.20 -19.89
CA LEU A 256 7.76 9.62 -19.09
C LEU A 256 9.04 9.64 -19.92
N LYS A 257 9.66 10.82 -20.02
CA LYS A 257 11.02 10.96 -20.55
C LYS A 257 12.01 10.99 -19.39
N LYS A 258 13.19 10.43 -19.62
CA LYS A 258 14.30 10.44 -18.68
C LYS A 258 15.64 10.60 -19.38
N ASN A 259 16.60 11.20 -18.68
CA ASN A 259 18.01 11.19 -19.05
C ASN A 259 18.82 10.52 -17.94
N GLY A 260 19.92 9.85 -18.31
CA GLY A 260 20.67 9.01 -17.39
C GLY A 260 20.10 7.59 -17.28
N ALA A 261 20.94 6.73 -16.74
CA ALA A 261 20.73 5.30 -16.62
C ALA A 261 20.90 4.83 -15.17
N LEU A 262 22.01 5.20 -14.50
CA LEU A 262 22.38 4.66 -13.19
C LEU A 262 22.24 5.72 -12.10
N VAL A 263 21.41 5.42 -11.09
CA VAL A 263 21.16 6.28 -9.94
C VAL A 263 21.68 5.60 -8.68
N GLY A 264 22.52 6.31 -7.91
CA GLY A 264 22.87 5.90 -6.56
C GLY A 264 21.78 6.32 -5.59
N TYR A 265 21.38 5.42 -4.71
CA TYR A 265 20.40 5.71 -3.67
C TYR A 265 20.99 5.37 -2.30
N VAL A 266 21.05 6.35 -1.41
CA VAL A 266 21.53 6.17 -0.03
C VAL A 266 20.32 6.12 0.90
N GLN A 267 20.13 4.97 1.55
CA GLN A 267 18.99 4.71 2.42
C GLN A 267 18.95 5.65 3.65
N GLY A 268 17.73 6.06 3.98
CA GLY A 268 17.41 6.85 5.18
C GLY A 268 16.56 6.05 6.17
N ALA A 269 15.36 6.56 6.50
CA ALA A 269 14.42 5.87 7.40
C ALA A 269 13.63 4.72 6.75
N GLY A 270 13.82 4.49 5.44
CA GLY A 270 13.10 3.52 4.62
C GLY A 270 11.95 4.16 3.84
N ASP A 271 11.98 4.01 2.51
CA ASP A 271 10.92 4.42 1.59
C ASP A 271 10.97 3.58 0.30
N GLU A 272 9.97 3.77 -0.57
CA GLU A 272 9.80 3.04 -1.84
C GLU A 272 10.31 3.82 -3.07
N ILE A 273 11.13 4.86 -2.86
CA ILE A 273 11.72 5.64 -3.96
C ILE A 273 12.62 4.78 -4.88
N PRO A 274 13.43 3.82 -4.39
CA PRO A 274 14.21 2.94 -5.27
C PRO A 274 13.32 2.13 -6.22
N ALA A 275 12.20 1.60 -5.73
CA ALA A 275 11.24 0.88 -6.56
C ALA A 275 10.61 1.81 -7.62
N ALA A 276 10.24 3.03 -7.23
CA ALA A 276 9.73 4.03 -8.16
C ALA A 276 10.75 4.41 -9.25
N LEU A 277 12.02 4.61 -8.90
CA LEU A 277 13.10 4.87 -9.86
C LEU A 277 13.30 3.71 -10.85
N ARG A 278 13.24 2.47 -10.38
CA ARG A 278 13.24 1.29 -11.26
C ARG A 278 12.02 1.25 -12.16
N ASN A 279 10.85 1.60 -11.62
CA ASN A 279 9.62 1.73 -12.39
C ASN A 279 9.72 2.81 -13.47
N MET A 280 10.48 3.89 -13.25
CA MET A 280 10.82 4.91 -14.26
C MET A 280 11.82 4.39 -15.32
N GLY A 281 12.45 3.24 -15.10
CA GLY A 281 13.42 2.61 -16.00
C GLY A 281 14.88 2.99 -15.71
N TYR A 282 15.19 3.49 -14.51
CA TYR A 282 16.57 3.64 -14.06
C TYR A 282 17.10 2.31 -13.48
N GLU A 283 18.40 2.09 -13.64
CA GLU A 283 19.13 1.16 -12.79
C GLU A 283 19.42 1.88 -11.46
N VAL A 284 19.15 1.21 -10.34
CA VAL A 284 19.29 1.79 -9.01
C VAL A 284 20.29 0.97 -8.21
N TRP A 285 21.42 1.59 -7.90
CA TRP A 285 22.39 1.08 -6.95
C TRP A 285 22.02 1.62 -5.57
N GLU A 286 21.40 0.77 -4.75
CA GLU A 286 21.18 1.07 -3.34
C GLU A 286 22.51 0.92 -2.59
N MET A 287 23.20 2.04 -2.42
CA MET A 287 24.58 2.09 -1.97
C MET A 287 24.68 1.86 -0.46
N LYS A 288 25.60 1.02 -0.05
CA LYS A 288 26.03 0.95 1.35
C LYS A 288 26.93 2.13 1.69
N ASN A 289 27.02 2.45 2.98
CA ASN A 289 27.80 3.60 3.46
C ASN A 289 29.29 3.57 3.05
N ASP A 290 29.90 2.39 2.97
CA ASP A 290 31.28 2.19 2.54
C ASP A 290 31.46 2.28 1.00
N GLU A 291 30.38 2.15 0.24
CA GLU A 291 30.36 2.31 -1.21
C GLU A 291 30.24 3.78 -1.63
N VAL A 292 29.83 4.69 -0.73
CA VAL A 292 29.74 6.14 -1.00
C VAL A 292 31.13 6.76 -0.92
N ASN A 293 31.86 6.69 -2.03
CA ASN A 293 33.19 7.26 -2.19
C ASN A 293 33.37 7.86 -3.59
N THR A 294 34.37 8.71 -3.76
CA THR A 294 34.64 9.43 -5.02
C THR A 294 34.66 8.51 -6.26
N GLU A 295 35.25 7.32 -6.18
CA GLU A 295 35.36 6.40 -7.32
C GLU A 295 33.98 5.91 -7.76
N ASN A 296 33.18 5.41 -6.82
CA ASN A 296 31.85 4.88 -7.13
C ASN A 296 30.89 5.98 -7.54
N LEU A 297 30.93 7.14 -6.87
CA LEU A 297 30.09 8.29 -7.20
C LEU A 297 30.32 8.78 -8.63
N SER A 298 31.55 8.69 -9.16
CA SER A 298 31.86 9.10 -10.54
C SER A 298 31.15 8.27 -11.63
N LYS A 299 30.64 7.08 -11.27
CA LYS A 299 29.94 6.16 -12.18
C LYS A 299 28.45 6.50 -12.32
N LEU A 300 27.92 7.36 -11.44
CA LEU A 300 26.49 7.64 -11.31
C LEU A 300 26.08 8.85 -12.15
N ASP A 301 24.83 8.85 -12.61
CA ASP A 301 24.23 10.00 -13.28
C ASP A 301 23.58 10.97 -12.26
N ALA A 302 23.11 10.43 -11.14
CA ALA A 302 22.55 11.16 -10.01
C ALA A 302 22.69 10.35 -8.72
N VAL A 303 22.67 11.04 -7.58
CA VAL A 303 22.57 10.44 -6.24
C VAL A 303 21.33 10.99 -5.55
N VAL A 304 20.55 10.10 -4.95
CA VAL A 304 19.39 10.44 -4.13
C VAL A 304 19.66 10.00 -2.69
N LEU A 305 19.50 10.93 -1.75
CA LEU A 305 19.42 10.59 -0.34
C LEU A 305 17.94 10.35 0.01
N GLY A 306 17.66 9.16 0.56
CA GLY A 306 16.32 8.77 1.00
C GLY A 306 15.78 9.67 2.11
N ILE A 307 14.49 9.50 2.41
CA ILE A 307 13.84 10.32 3.43
C ILE A 307 14.58 10.22 4.76
N ARG A 308 14.79 11.37 5.40
CA ARG A 308 15.45 11.48 6.71
C ARG A 308 16.86 10.89 6.75
N ALA A 309 17.54 10.69 5.62
CA ALA A 309 18.91 10.18 5.60
C ALA A 309 19.88 11.06 6.43
N LEU A 310 19.65 12.38 6.49
CA LEU A 310 20.44 13.26 7.36
C LEU A 310 20.11 13.08 8.85
N ASN A 311 18.96 12.50 9.20
CA ASN A 311 18.52 12.28 10.57
C ASN A 311 18.78 10.87 11.10
N THR A 312 18.99 9.87 10.22
CA THR A 312 19.04 8.46 10.63
C THR A 312 20.33 7.74 10.24
N ASN A 313 21.14 8.32 9.35
CA ASN A 313 22.40 7.71 8.93
C ASN A 313 23.58 8.40 9.64
N GLU A 314 24.04 7.81 10.74
CA GLU A 314 25.16 8.31 11.56
C GLU A 314 26.44 8.56 10.76
N ARG A 315 26.60 7.88 9.61
CA ARG A 315 27.79 7.99 8.76
C ARG A 315 27.73 9.10 7.72
N ILE A 316 26.58 9.76 7.55
CA ILE A 316 26.37 10.80 6.53
C ILE A 316 27.38 11.95 6.63
N GLN A 317 27.76 12.35 7.85
CA GLN A 317 28.79 13.36 8.09
C GLN A 317 30.14 13.04 7.46
N PHE A 318 30.49 11.75 7.31
CA PHE A 318 31.81 11.35 6.81
C PHE A 318 31.89 11.33 5.30
N PHE A 319 30.78 11.01 4.61
CA PHE A 319 30.77 10.91 3.15
C PHE A 319 30.02 12.06 2.45
N MET A 320 29.39 12.97 3.20
CA MET A 320 28.86 14.22 2.64
C MET A 320 29.92 15.04 1.88
N PRO A 321 31.19 15.16 2.35
CA PRO A 321 32.23 15.83 1.57
C PRO A 321 32.44 15.22 0.17
N ASP A 322 32.42 13.88 0.06
CA ASP A 322 32.52 13.18 -1.22
C ASP A 322 31.29 13.44 -2.10
N LEU A 323 30.09 13.46 -1.53
CA LEU A 323 28.85 13.80 -2.23
C LEU A 323 28.88 15.24 -2.78
N LEU A 324 29.30 16.21 -1.98
CA LEU A 324 29.42 17.61 -2.43
C LEU A 324 30.53 17.77 -3.48
N ALA A 325 31.64 17.05 -3.35
CA ALA A 325 32.69 17.01 -4.38
C ALA A 325 32.20 16.39 -5.70
N TYR A 326 31.35 15.36 -5.63
CA TYR A 326 30.68 14.78 -6.78
C TYR A 326 29.76 15.80 -7.48
N VAL A 327 28.95 16.55 -6.72
CA VAL A 327 28.14 17.65 -7.29
C VAL A 327 29.02 18.68 -7.98
N LYS A 328 30.09 19.13 -7.31
CA LYS A 328 31.02 20.13 -7.85
C LYS A 328 31.59 19.74 -9.22
N LYS A 329 31.79 18.44 -9.45
CA LYS A 329 32.32 17.85 -10.70
C LYS A 329 31.25 17.55 -11.76
N GLY A 330 30.01 18.00 -11.59
CA GLY A 330 28.95 17.82 -12.58
C GLY A 330 27.91 16.76 -12.24
N GLY A 331 27.93 16.23 -11.01
CA GLY A 331 26.92 15.32 -10.51
C GLY A 331 25.62 16.03 -10.09
N THR A 332 24.51 15.30 -10.08
CA THR A 332 23.28 15.74 -9.41
C THR A 332 23.14 15.04 -8.05
N LEU A 333 22.97 15.80 -6.96
CA LEU A 333 22.60 15.27 -5.65
C LEU A 333 21.20 15.78 -5.27
N ILE A 334 20.30 14.86 -4.92
CA ILE A 334 18.96 15.17 -4.44
C ILE A 334 18.85 14.76 -2.98
N VAL A 335 18.58 15.73 -2.11
CA VAL A 335 18.38 15.55 -0.66
C VAL A 335 16.92 15.79 -0.34
N GLN A 336 16.27 14.82 0.30
CA GLN A 336 14.81 14.81 0.42
C GLN A 336 14.37 14.66 1.87
N TYR A 337 13.38 15.48 2.25
CA TYR A 337 12.54 15.27 3.43
C TYR A 337 13.34 14.95 4.71
N ASN A 338 13.97 15.96 5.30
CA ASN A 338 14.67 15.82 6.59
C ASN A 338 14.02 16.73 7.63
N THR A 339 14.00 16.27 8.88
CA THR A 339 13.53 17.08 9.99
C THR A 339 14.65 18.00 10.47
N SER A 340 14.30 19.19 10.98
CA SER A 340 15.28 20.14 11.53
C SER A 340 15.96 19.69 12.82
N GLY A 341 15.38 18.72 13.55
CA GLY A 341 15.96 18.16 14.76
C GLY A 341 16.71 16.86 14.52
N ARG A 342 17.72 16.58 15.35
CA ARG A 342 18.53 15.34 15.36
C ARG A 342 19.10 15.03 13.97
N LEU A 343 19.88 15.96 13.44
CA LEU A 343 20.70 15.70 12.26
C LEU A 343 21.98 14.99 12.73
N GLU A 344 22.40 13.96 12.00
CA GLU A 344 23.66 13.22 12.17
C GLU A 344 24.85 13.95 11.51
N ILE A 345 24.64 15.20 11.12
CA ILE A 345 25.59 16.11 10.48
C ILE A 345 25.27 17.54 10.91
N ASP A 346 26.30 18.36 11.07
CA ASP A 346 26.12 19.78 11.38
C ASP A 346 25.30 20.48 10.28
N GLN A 347 24.41 21.39 10.70
CA GLN A 347 23.44 22.04 9.82
C GLN A 347 24.09 22.83 8.68
N ASP A 348 25.31 23.31 8.86
CA ASP A 348 26.08 24.07 7.88
C ASP A 348 26.91 23.18 6.93
N LYS A 349 26.92 21.85 7.11
CA LYS A 349 27.79 20.91 6.36
C LYS A 349 27.06 20.02 5.37
N PHE A 350 25.74 19.90 5.43
CA PHE A 350 25.00 19.00 4.52
C PHE A 350 24.73 19.60 3.14
N SER A 351 25.04 20.88 2.94
CA SER A 351 24.70 21.64 1.74
C SER A 351 25.87 22.52 1.29
N PRO A 352 26.05 22.79 -0.02
CA PRO A 352 27.16 23.63 -0.49
C PRO A 352 27.02 25.12 -0.13
N TYR A 353 25.80 25.58 0.16
CA TYR A 353 25.51 26.94 0.60
C TYR A 353 24.55 26.90 1.80
N PRO A 354 24.52 27.94 2.66
CA PRO A 354 23.65 27.97 3.83
C PRO A 354 22.17 27.69 3.51
N ILE A 355 21.57 26.80 4.28
CA ILE A 355 20.15 26.42 4.22
C ILE A 355 19.67 26.04 5.63
N SER A 356 18.49 26.50 6.00
CA SER A 356 17.89 26.25 7.31
C SER A 356 16.61 25.45 7.16
N LEU A 357 16.56 24.25 7.74
CA LEU A 357 15.34 23.44 7.79
C LEU A 357 14.41 24.00 8.87
N SER A 358 13.12 24.07 8.56
CA SER A 358 12.11 24.58 9.49
C SER A 358 11.05 23.52 9.82
N ARG A 359 9.91 23.95 10.37
CA ARG A 359 8.72 23.12 10.55
C ARG A 359 7.60 23.47 9.56
N ASP A 360 7.86 24.37 8.62
CA ASP A 360 6.93 24.78 7.58
C ASP A 360 6.50 23.57 6.77
N ARG A 361 5.22 23.55 6.41
CA ARG A 361 4.56 22.42 5.79
C ARG A 361 3.34 22.88 5.04
N VAL A 362 2.91 22.06 4.09
CA VAL A 362 1.62 22.19 3.40
C VAL A 362 0.98 20.82 3.42
N THR A 363 -0.03 20.70 4.28
CA THR A 363 -0.69 19.44 4.64
C THR A 363 -1.95 19.16 3.84
N ASP A 364 -2.54 20.15 3.19
CA ASP A 364 -3.63 19.94 2.24
C ASP A 364 -3.06 19.52 0.88
N GLU A 365 -3.33 18.27 0.47
CA GLU A 365 -2.90 17.70 -0.80
C GLU A 365 -3.50 18.40 -2.03
N ASN A 366 -4.56 19.20 -1.85
CA ASN A 366 -5.20 19.98 -2.92
C ASN A 366 -4.66 21.41 -3.01
N SER A 367 -3.75 21.81 -2.11
CA SER A 367 -3.13 23.13 -2.13
C SER A 367 -2.53 23.45 -3.50
N VAL A 368 -2.81 24.66 -4.00
CA VAL A 368 -2.35 25.10 -5.32
C VAL A 368 -0.84 25.27 -5.28
N VAL A 369 -0.17 24.73 -6.31
CA VAL A 369 1.28 24.89 -6.48
C VAL A 369 1.54 25.94 -7.56
N LYS A 370 2.11 27.07 -7.15
CA LYS A 370 2.54 28.14 -8.03
C LYS A 370 3.97 27.86 -8.53
N ILE A 371 4.13 27.79 -9.85
CA ILE A 371 5.44 27.66 -10.47
C ILE A 371 6.11 29.03 -10.56
N LEU A 372 7.23 29.21 -9.87
CA LEU A 372 7.97 30.48 -9.82
C LEU A 372 8.94 30.65 -10.99
N LYS A 373 9.53 29.54 -11.45
CA LYS A 373 10.58 29.53 -12.49
C LYS A 373 10.27 28.51 -13.60
N PRO A 374 9.24 28.75 -14.44
CA PRO A 374 8.73 27.75 -15.38
C PRO A 374 9.74 27.29 -16.45
N ASN A 375 10.77 28.09 -16.73
CA ASN A 375 11.81 27.75 -17.70
C ASN A 375 13.00 27.01 -17.06
N HIS A 376 13.06 26.90 -15.74
CA HIS A 376 14.16 26.23 -15.06
C HIS A 376 14.23 24.74 -15.49
N PRO A 377 15.41 24.17 -15.78
CA PRO A 377 15.53 22.79 -16.30
C PRO A 377 14.81 21.73 -15.46
N ALA A 378 14.80 21.88 -14.13
CA ALA A 378 14.06 21.00 -13.21
C ALA A 378 12.55 20.89 -13.53
N LEU A 379 11.97 21.93 -14.14
CA LEU A 379 10.54 22.02 -14.45
C LEU A 379 10.24 21.91 -15.95
N SER A 380 11.26 21.93 -16.82
CA SER A 380 11.06 22.00 -18.26
C SER A 380 11.69 20.85 -19.06
N VAL A 381 12.67 20.13 -18.50
CA VAL A 381 13.42 19.09 -19.22
C VAL A 381 13.71 17.86 -18.35
N PRO A 382 13.51 16.62 -18.85
CA PRO A 382 12.96 16.29 -20.17
C PRO A 382 11.43 16.34 -20.25
N ASN A 383 10.74 16.49 -19.12
CA ASN A 383 9.29 16.61 -19.04
C ASN A 383 8.89 18.06 -18.70
N LYS A 384 7.90 18.61 -19.40
CA LYS A 384 7.36 19.93 -19.08
C LYS A 384 6.38 19.80 -17.90
N ILE A 385 6.65 20.53 -16.82
CA ILE A 385 5.83 20.56 -15.61
C ILE A 385 4.89 21.77 -15.66
N SER A 386 3.66 21.55 -15.21
CA SER A 386 2.58 22.51 -15.14
C SER A 386 1.76 22.32 -13.85
N GLY A 387 0.78 23.18 -13.60
CA GLY A 387 -0.11 23.01 -12.45
C GLY A 387 -0.82 21.65 -12.41
N LYS A 388 -1.09 21.04 -13.58
CA LYS A 388 -1.72 19.72 -13.69
C LYS A 388 -0.88 18.60 -13.11
N ASP A 389 0.43 18.75 -13.08
CA ASP A 389 1.36 17.75 -12.53
C ASP A 389 1.32 17.72 -10.99
N PHE A 390 0.58 18.65 -10.37
CA PHE A 390 0.27 18.66 -8.95
C PHE A 390 -1.17 18.19 -8.66
N GLU A 391 -1.93 17.75 -9.65
CA GLU A 391 -3.26 17.16 -9.41
C GLU A 391 -3.15 15.69 -8.96
N GLY A 392 -4.08 15.25 -8.11
CA GLY A 392 -4.17 13.85 -7.66
C GLY A 392 -3.05 13.39 -6.71
N TRP A 393 -2.34 14.34 -6.11
CA TRP A 393 -1.43 14.05 -4.99
C TRP A 393 -2.22 13.57 -3.78
N VAL A 394 -1.58 12.79 -2.92
CA VAL A 394 -2.22 12.17 -1.76
C VAL A 394 -1.66 12.71 -0.46
N GLN A 395 -2.53 12.83 0.55
CA GLN A 395 -2.18 13.14 1.94
C GLN A 395 -1.58 14.53 2.23
N GLU A 396 -0.51 14.98 1.55
CA GLU A 396 0.13 16.28 1.79
C GLU A 396 1.01 16.72 0.60
N ARG A 397 1.31 18.02 0.47
CA ARG A 397 2.31 18.48 -0.52
C ARG A 397 3.74 18.24 -0.06
N GLY A 398 3.99 18.44 1.23
CA GLY A 398 5.32 18.28 1.79
C GLY A 398 5.44 18.90 3.18
N LEU A 399 6.46 18.46 3.90
CA LEU A 399 6.75 18.89 5.27
C LEU A 399 8.21 19.34 5.40
N TYR A 400 8.47 20.08 6.47
CA TYR A 400 9.82 20.51 6.88
C TYR A 400 10.54 21.31 5.80
N PHE A 401 9.80 22.20 5.13
CA PHE A 401 10.40 23.07 4.14
C PHE A 401 11.45 23.98 4.78
N PRO A 402 12.59 24.21 4.13
CA PRO A 402 13.49 25.27 4.52
C PRO A 402 12.74 26.60 4.51
N ASP A 403 13.05 27.47 5.47
CA ASP A 403 12.48 28.82 5.59
C ASP A 403 13.52 29.91 5.26
N LYS A 404 14.81 29.56 5.26
CA LYS A 404 15.94 30.44 4.94
C LYS A 404 16.98 29.70 4.13
N TRP A 405 17.50 30.35 3.09
CA TRP A 405 18.56 29.81 2.24
C TRP A 405 19.36 30.93 1.59
N ASP A 406 20.57 30.60 1.16
CA ASP A 406 21.46 31.51 0.44
C ASP A 406 20.90 31.88 -0.95
N ALA A 407 21.26 33.06 -1.46
CA ALA A 407 20.81 33.56 -2.77
C ALA A 407 21.23 32.67 -3.96
N GLN A 408 22.19 31.76 -3.77
CA GLN A 408 22.57 30.74 -4.77
C GLN A 408 21.49 29.66 -4.97
N PHE A 409 20.50 29.56 -4.10
CA PHE A 409 19.35 28.67 -4.28
C PHE A 409 18.24 29.37 -5.05
N GLU A 410 17.78 28.73 -6.11
CA GLU A 410 16.55 29.08 -6.81
C GLU A 410 15.38 28.30 -6.20
N ALA A 411 14.45 29.00 -5.58
CA ALA A 411 13.15 28.46 -5.21
C ALA A 411 12.27 28.33 -6.47
N LEU A 412 11.76 27.12 -6.71
CA LEU A 412 11.08 26.81 -7.98
C LEU A 412 9.56 26.81 -7.86
N LEU A 413 9.04 26.58 -6.65
CA LEU A 413 7.62 26.39 -6.37
C LEU A 413 7.23 27.21 -5.13
N ALA A 414 6.01 27.72 -5.10
CA ALA A 414 5.37 28.24 -3.90
C ALA A 414 4.03 27.55 -3.68
N THR A 415 3.68 27.26 -2.44
CA THR A 415 2.39 26.66 -2.07
C THR A 415 2.06 27.02 -0.62
N ASN A 416 0.81 26.85 -0.18
CA ASN A 416 0.36 27.12 1.18
C ASN A 416 -0.92 26.33 1.46
N ASP A 417 -1.15 26.02 2.73
CA ASP A 417 -2.45 25.56 3.19
C ASP A 417 -3.48 26.73 3.15
N PRO A 418 -4.79 26.42 3.06
CA PRO A 418 -5.84 27.44 3.03
C PRO A 418 -5.77 28.42 4.20
N GLY A 419 -5.57 29.69 3.90
CA GLY A 419 -5.48 30.76 4.91
C GLY A 419 -4.08 31.03 5.47
N GLU A 420 -3.07 30.27 5.04
CA GLU A 420 -1.67 30.49 5.39
C GLU A 420 -0.89 31.25 4.30
N ASP A 421 0.27 31.81 4.67
CA ASP A 421 1.16 32.50 3.73
C ASP A 421 1.90 31.50 2.81
N PRO A 422 2.12 31.84 1.52
CA PRO A 422 2.92 31.04 0.60
C PRO A 422 4.34 30.75 1.12
N VAL A 423 4.70 29.46 1.14
CA VAL A 423 6.06 28.97 1.41
C VAL A 423 6.74 28.54 0.12
N GLU A 424 8.00 28.93 -0.06
CA GLU A 424 8.77 28.71 -1.31
C GLU A 424 9.85 27.62 -1.18
N GLY A 425 10.06 27.09 0.03
CA GLY A 425 11.10 26.10 0.33
C GLY A 425 10.83 24.67 -0.17
N ALA A 426 9.69 24.41 -0.79
CA ALA A 426 9.29 23.04 -1.19
C ALA A 426 10.27 22.39 -2.18
N LEU A 427 10.85 23.18 -3.09
CA LEU A 427 11.85 22.73 -4.06
C LEU A 427 12.89 23.82 -4.31
N LEU A 428 14.07 23.61 -3.74
CA LEU A 428 15.24 24.48 -3.89
C LEU A 428 16.29 23.80 -4.74
N VAL A 429 16.77 24.49 -5.78
CA VAL A 429 17.84 24.00 -6.64
C VAL A 429 18.97 25.01 -6.68
N SER A 430 20.20 24.54 -6.53
CA SER A 430 21.38 25.38 -6.67
C SER A 430 22.41 24.72 -7.58
N LYS A 431 23.10 25.54 -8.38
CA LYS A 431 24.30 25.10 -9.10
C LYS A 431 25.48 25.15 -8.16
N TYR A 432 26.25 24.06 -8.13
CA TYR A 432 27.49 24.00 -7.39
C TYR A 432 28.57 23.38 -8.26
N GLY A 433 29.58 24.18 -8.61
CA GLY A 433 30.53 23.82 -9.67
C GLY A 433 29.80 23.57 -11.00
N GLU A 434 30.02 22.39 -11.58
CA GLU A 434 29.40 21.98 -12.84
C GLU A 434 28.07 21.24 -12.67
N GLY A 435 27.69 20.91 -11.44
CA GLY A 435 26.53 20.07 -11.14
C GLY A 435 25.40 20.80 -10.40
N TYR A 436 24.46 20.01 -9.90
CA TYR A 436 23.27 20.50 -9.22
C TYR A 436 23.11 19.86 -7.84
N TYR A 437 22.87 20.71 -6.85
CA TYR A 437 22.38 20.31 -5.54
C TYR A 437 20.89 20.65 -5.46
N VAL A 438 20.06 19.66 -5.12
CA VAL A 438 18.62 19.81 -4.95
C VAL A 438 18.25 19.48 -3.51
N TYR A 439 17.56 20.41 -2.85
CA TYR A 439 16.83 20.10 -1.62
C TYR A 439 15.32 20.17 -1.90
N THR A 440 14.58 19.18 -1.43
CA THR A 440 13.12 19.20 -1.54
C THR A 440 12.46 18.58 -0.33
N GLY A 441 11.42 19.24 0.17
CA GLY A 441 10.53 18.68 1.20
C GLY A 441 9.23 18.12 0.62
N LEU A 442 9.06 18.11 -0.71
CA LEU A 442 7.89 17.54 -1.36
C LEU A 442 7.78 16.05 -1.00
N SER A 443 6.56 15.59 -0.75
CA SER A 443 6.29 14.23 -0.27
C SER A 443 6.37 13.15 -1.37
N PHE A 444 7.43 13.15 -2.17
CA PHE A 444 7.66 12.15 -3.23
C PHE A 444 7.56 10.70 -2.74
N PHE A 445 7.94 10.45 -1.47
CA PHE A 445 7.85 9.12 -0.84
C PHE A 445 6.41 8.64 -0.61
N ARG A 446 5.41 9.53 -0.71
CA ARG A 446 3.98 9.20 -0.75
C ARG A 446 3.45 9.18 -2.18
N GLU A 447 3.85 10.16 -2.99
CA GLU A 447 3.31 10.33 -4.33
C GLU A 447 3.78 9.27 -5.33
N LEU A 448 5.06 8.89 -5.27
CA LEU A 448 5.61 7.92 -6.22
C LEU A 448 5.07 6.49 -5.99
N PRO A 449 4.91 6.00 -4.74
CA PRO A 449 4.24 4.72 -4.50
C PRO A 449 2.79 4.70 -4.93
N GLU A 450 2.07 5.82 -4.76
CA GLU A 450 0.68 5.97 -5.24
C GLU A 450 0.57 6.18 -6.76
N GLY A 451 1.69 6.22 -7.49
CA GLY A 451 1.69 6.31 -8.94
C GLY A 451 1.23 7.67 -9.48
N VAL A 452 1.46 8.77 -8.75
CA VAL A 452 1.01 10.10 -9.16
C VAL A 452 1.81 10.59 -10.39
N PRO A 453 1.18 10.80 -11.57
CA PRO A 453 1.92 11.01 -12.82
C PRO A 453 2.88 12.21 -12.81
N GLY A 454 2.44 13.32 -12.23
CA GLY A 454 3.23 14.53 -12.19
C GLY A 454 4.42 14.45 -11.23
N ALA A 455 4.30 13.68 -10.14
CA ALA A 455 5.42 13.38 -9.26
C ALA A 455 6.50 12.57 -10.00
N TYR A 456 6.11 11.59 -10.82
CA TYR A 456 7.05 10.84 -11.67
C TYR A 456 7.78 11.75 -12.66
N LYS A 457 7.05 12.63 -13.36
CA LYS A 457 7.64 13.58 -14.33
C LYS A 457 8.62 14.53 -13.66
N LEU A 458 8.24 15.13 -12.53
CA LEU A 458 9.09 16.06 -11.79
C LEU A 458 10.33 15.36 -11.25
N PHE A 459 10.18 14.20 -10.62
CA PHE A 459 11.32 13.46 -10.08
C PHE A 459 12.30 13.01 -11.17
N ALA A 460 11.79 12.56 -12.32
CA ALA A 460 12.62 12.22 -13.46
C ALA A 460 13.41 13.44 -13.98
N ASN A 461 12.82 14.64 -13.99
CA ASN A 461 13.55 15.87 -14.31
C ASN A 461 14.68 16.15 -13.32
N LEU A 462 14.40 16.02 -12.02
CA LEU A 462 15.41 16.25 -10.97
C LEU A 462 16.60 15.31 -11.15
N VAL A 463 16.35 14.01 -11.34
CA VAL A 463 17.40 13.01 -11.61
C VAL A 463 18.16 13.35 -12.89
N SER A 464 17.47 13.88 -13.91
CA SER A 464 18.04 14.20 -15.22
C SER A 464 18.85 15.51 -15.27
N LEU A 465 18.84 16.35 -14.23
CA LEU A 465 19.29 17.75 -14.27
C LEU A 465 20.64 17.98 -14.94
N SER A 466 21.68 17.30 -14.46
CA SER A 466 23.05 17.45 -14.99
C SER A 466 23.19 16.91 -16.42
N LYS A 467 22.39 15.92 -16.82
CA LYS A 467 22.42 15.31 -18.16
C LYS A 467 21.65 16.10 -19.21
N SER A 468 20.62 16.84 -18.79
CA SER A 468 19.86 17.76 -19.64
C SER A 468 20.66 19.02 -20.02
N SER A 469 21.73 19.33 -19.31
CA SER A 469 22.53 20.56 -19.50
C SER A 469 23.71 20.43 -20.49
N LYS A 470 24.06 19.21 -20.91
CA LYS A 470 25.10 18.98 -21.93
C LYS A 470 24.44 18.98 -23.32
N PRO A 471 24.78 19.91 -24.22
CA PRO A 471 24.28 19.84 -25.59
C PRO A 471 24.78 18.55 -26.22
N VAL A 472 23.87 17.77 -26.79
CA VAL A 472 24.20 16.61 -27.64
C VAL A 472 25.08 17.13 -28.78
N SER A 473 26.37 16.83 -28.74
CA SER A 473 27.32 17.25 -29.77
C SER A 473 26.88 16.68 -31.12
N GLN A 474 26.73 17.58 -32.10
CA GLN A 474 26.36 17.28 -33.48
C GLN A 474 27.20 16.15 -34.06
N LYS A 475 26.54 15.23 -34.77
CA LYS A 475 27.18 14.21 -35.61
C LYS A 475 28.18 14.88 -36.55
N ILE A 476 29.45 14.49 -36.43
CA ILE A 476 30.48 14.76 -37.43
C ILE A 476 30.09 13.97 -38.70
N LYS A 477 29.92 14.69 -39.81
CA LYS A 477 29.90 14.10 -41.16
C LYS A 477 31.25 13.44 -41.42
N SER A 478 31.28 12.14 -41.64
CA SER A 478 32.41 11.50 -42.33
C SER A 478 32.02 11.32 -43.79
N GLY A 479 32.56 12.19 -44.65
CA GLY A 479 32.65 11.91 -46.08
C GLY A 479 33.74 10.88 -46.33
N LYS A 480 33.46 9.95 -47.23
CA LYS A 480 34.32 9.59 -48.35
C LYS A 480 33.43 9.21 -49.52
#